data_AF-A0A8H5TTY4-F1
#
_entry.id   AF-A0A8H5TTY4-F1
#
_cell.length_a   1.000
_cell.length_b   1.000
_cell.length_c   1.000
_cell.angle_alpha   90.00
_cell.angle_beta   90.00
_cell.angle_gamma   90.00
#
_symmetry.space_group_name_H-M   'P 1'
#
loop_
_entity.id
_entity.type
_entity.pdbx_description
1 polymer ?
#
loop_
_entity_poly.entity_id
_entity_poly.type
_entity_poly.pdbx_seq_one_letter_code
_entity_poly.pdbx_strand_id
1 'polypeptide(L)'
;MEALLSHKDNLEFLHLDFAEAARASFYLHGPRERLYLGVELRQMHKLKRLILGSQNICGLLANGTVYDYTMDASIQAPSVVECIPEYLEYLEIHSCGRNIINQLEEFLDTLADPDRIPNLKSVKFTFNKEWVKEEEMKSLATSRDGLVLEVIRCR
;
A
#
# COMPACT_ATOMS: atom_id res chain seq x y z
N MET A 1 7.58 -3.48 13.44
CA MET A 1 6.71 -4.63 13.17
C MET A 1 6.46 -5.50 14.38
N GLU A 2 7.48 -5.92 15.14
CA GLU A 2 7.28 -6.77 16.35
C GLU A 2 6.17 -6.28 17.29
N ALA A 3 6.13 -4.98 17.61
CA ALA A 3 5.08 -4.40 18.45
C ALA A 3 3.68 -4.39 17.80
N LEU A 4 3.56 -4.42 16.47
CA LEU A 4 2.28 -4.55 15.77
C LEU A 4 1.84 -6.01 15.69
N LEU A 5 2.79 -6.92 15.45
CA LEU A 5 2.54 -8.36 15.34
C LEU A 5 2.06 -8.97 16.65
N SER A 6 2.43 -8.43 17.81
CA SER A 6 1.84 -8.83 19.10
C SER A 6 0.32 -8.58 19.19
N HIS A 7 -0.23 -7.78 18.27
CA HIS A 7 -1.66 -7.46 18.19
C HIS A 7 -2.34 -8.06 16.95
N LYS A 8 -1.67 -8.94 16.19
CA LYS A 8 -2.19 -9.48 14.92
C LYS A 8 -3.59 -10.10 15.02
N ASP A 9 -3.91 -10.68 16.18
CA ASP A 9 -5.16 -11.40 16.43
C ASP A 9 -6.30 -10.49 16.94
N ASN A 10 -6.02 -9.22 17.22
CA ASN A 10 -6.98 -8.29 17.85
C ASN A 10 -7.08 -6.93 17.16
N LEU A 11 -6.10 -6.54 16.34
CA LEU A 11 -6.04 -5.23 15.72
C LEU A 11 -7.05 -5.13 14.57
N GLU A 12 -8.09 -4.32 14.74
CA GLU A 12 -9.11 -4.11 13.70
C GLU A 12 -8.89 -2.84 12.85
N PHE A 13 -8.13 -1.87 13.39
CA PHE A 13 -7.84 -0.60 12.76
C PHE A 13 -6.35 -0.29 12.85
N LEU A 14 -5.72 0.00 11.73
CA LEU A 14 -4.34 0.43 11.66
C LEU A 14 -4.22 1.65 10.74
N HIS A 15 -3.71 2.74 11.30
CA HIS A 15 -3.33 3.93 10.57
C HIS A 15 -1.84 4.20 10.79
N LEU A 16 -1.06 4.09 9.73
CA LEU A 16 0.38 4.38 9.70
C LEU A 16 0.60 5.72 9.01
N ASP A 17 0.36 6.79 9.76
CA ASP A 17 0.68 8.16 9.33
C ASP A 17 2.18 8.40 9.51
N PHE A 18 2.97 7.95 8.54
CA PHE A 18 4.37 8.34 8.44
C PHE A 18 4.47 9.57 7.55
N ALA A 19 4.80 10.72 8.14
CA ALA A 19 5.25 11.88 7.38
C ALA A 19 6.39 11.47 6.45
N GLU A 20 6.15 11.45 5.14
CA GLU A 20 7.15 11.05 4.13
C GLU A 20 8.48 11.80 4.28
N ALA A 21 8.40 13.06 4.73
CA ALA A 21 9.56 13.90 5.04
C ALA A 21 10.54 13.26 6.05
N ALA A 22 10.07 12.42 6.98
CA ALA A 22 10.92 11.78 7.97
C ALA A 22 11.69 10.56 7.43
N ARG A 23 11.22 9.87 6.38
CA ARG A 23 11.99 8.77 5.76
C ARG A 23 12.91 9.22 4.64
N ALA A 24 12.63 10.37 4.02
CA ALA A 24 13.52 11.00 3.04
C ALA A 24 14.72 11.71 3.72
N SER A 25 14.55 12.19 4.95
CA SER A 25 15.62 12.90 5.69
C SER A 25 16.47 11.99 6.59
N PHE A 26 15.92 10.86 7.04
CA PHE A 26 16.66 9.90 7.84
C PHE A 26 16.95 8.63 7.04
N TYR A 27 18.23 8.44 6.71
CA TYR A 27 18.83 7.13 6.43
C TYR A 27 18.70 6.24 7.68
N LEU A 28 17.49 5.79 8.00
CA LEU A 28 17.21 4.88 9.11
C LEU A 28 17.76 3.48 8.80
N HIS A 29 19.06 3.29 8.96
CA HIS A 29 19.71 1.99 8.97
C HIS A 29 18.97 1.05 9.92
N GLY A 30 18.32 0.03 9.37
CA GLY A 30 17.57 -0.98 10.11
C GLY A 30 17.75 -2.36 9.48
N PRO A 31 17.54 -3.45 10.25
CA PRO A 31 17.74 -4.80 9.76
C PRO A 31 16.88 -5.11 8.52
N ARG A 32 17.47 -5.93 7.63
CA ARG A 32 16.97 -6.38 6.31
C ARG A 32 15.51 -6.85 6.29
N GLU A 33 15.00 -7.30 7.43
CA GLU A 33 13.70 -7.96 7.60
C GLU A 33 12.51 -6.99 7.71
N ARG A 34 12.74 -5.66 7.63
CA ARG A 34 11.70 -4.64 7.92
C ARG A 34 11.38 -3.70 6.75
N LEU A 35 11.81 -4.05 5.54
CA LEU A 35 11.66 -3.26 4.33
C LEU A 35 10.21 -3.22 3.80
N TYR A 36 9.46 -4.30 3.98
CA TYR A 36 8.11 -4.48 3.44
C TYR A 36 7.12 -4.74 4.57
N LEU A 37 6.50 -3.68 5.12
CA LEU A 37 5.50 -3.86 6.18
C LEU A 37 4.29 -4.64 5.65
N GLY A 38 3.97 -4.50 4.35
CA GLY A 38 2.85 -5.16 3.70
C GLY A 38 2.78 -6.68 3.87
N VAL A 39 3.90 -7.39 3.73
CA VAL A 39 3.93 -8.86 3.87
C VAL A 39 3.51 -9.29 5.28
N GLU A 40 3.96 -8.54 6.29
CA GLU A 40 3.63 -8.80 7.68
C GLU A 40 2.19 -8.38 8.02
N LEU A 41 1.66 -7.32 7.38
CA LEU A 41 0.27 -6.88 7.55
C LEU A 41 -0.74 -7.95 7.14
N ARG A 42 -0.41 -8.78 6.15
CA ARG A 42 -1.28 -9.87 5.70
C ARG A 42 -1.62 -10.88 6.80
N GLN A 43 -0.78 -11.00 7.83
CA GLN A 43 -1.02 -11.89 8.97
C GLN A 43 -2.07 -11.33 9.96
N MET A 44 -2.55 -10.08 9.77
CA MET A 44 -3.53 -9.44 10.64
C MET A 44 -4.95 -9.77 10.21
N HIS A 45 -5.41 -10.99 10.49
CA HIS A 45 -6.72 -11.49 10.04
C HIS A 45 -7.94 -10.77 10.63
N LYS A 46 -7.77 -9.96 11.69
CA LYS A 46 -8.86 -9.12 12.24
C LYS A 46 -8.86 -7.70 11.70
N LEU A 47 -7.88 -7.33 10.88
CA LEU A 47 -7.73 -5.97 10.38
C LEU A 47 -8.82 -5.68 9.34
N LYS A 48 -9.73 -4.78 9.70
CA LYS A 48 -10.84 -4.34 8.84
C LYS A 48 -10.52 -3.04 8.13
N ARG A 49 -9.70 -2.18 8.74
CA ARG A 49 -9.38 -0.86 8.21
C ARG A 49 -7.89 -0.58 8.26
N LEU A 50 -7.33 -0.29 7.10
CA LEU A 50 -5.91 -0.06 6.90
C LEU A 50 -5.68 1.25 6.15
N ILE A 51 -4.91 2.15 6.75
CA ILE A 51 -4.51 3.43 6.17
C ILE A 51 -2.98 3.53 6.26
N LEU A 52 -2.29 3.73 5.13
CA LEU A 52 -0.84 3.82 5.09
C LEU A 52 -0.33 4.57 3.85
N GLY A 53 0.90 5.07 3.95
CA GLY A 53 1.62 5.59 2.78
C GLY A 53 2.05 4.49 1.82
N SER A 54 2.08 4.78 0.52
CA SER A 54 2.48 3.86 -0.56
C SER A 54 3.82 3.15 -0.28
N GLN A 55 4.83 3.88 0.19
CA GLN A 55 6.13 3.35 0.59
C GLN A 55 6.09 2.28 1.69
N ASN A 56 5.06 2.29 2.55
CA ASN A 56 4.94 1.34 3.65
C ASN A 56 4.38 -0.02 3.19
N ILE A 57 3.73 -0.08 2.03
CA ILE A 57 3.10 -1.31 1.54
C ILE A 57 4.13 -2.22 0.89
N CYS A 58 4.76 -1.75 -0.18
CA CYS A 58 5.66 -2.51 -1.04
C CYS A 58 7.11 -2.00 -1.00
N GLY A 59 7.44 -1.05 -0.12
CA GLY A 59 8.82 -0.55 0.02
C GLY A 59 9.34 0.22 -1.19
N LEU A 60 8.46 0.63 -2.12
CA LEU A 60 8.82 1.39 -3.30
C LEU A 60 9.05 2.87 -2.95
N LEU A 61 10.22 3.38 -3.33
CA LEU A 61 10.51 4.81 -3.35
C LEU A 61 9.83 5.47 -4.55
N ALA A 62 9.66 6.80 -4.51
CA ALA A 62 9.01 7.58 -5.57
C ALA A 62 9.63 7.40 -6.98
N ASN A 63 10.91 7.01 -7.06
CA ASN A 63 11.62 6.70 -8.32
C ASN A 63 11.40 5.25 -8.80
N GLY A 64 10.54 4.48 -8.14
CA GLY A 64 10.28 3.07 -8.43
C GLY A 64 11.39 2.11 -8.01
N THR A 65 12.45 2.61 -7.36
CA THR A 65 13.46 1.77 -6.74
C THR A 65 12.96 1.25 -5.40
N VAL A 66 13.27 0.00 -5.08
CA VAL A 66 13.09 -0.52 -3.73
C VAL A 66 13.98 0.28 -2.78
N TYR A 67 13.49 0.58 -1.57
CA TYR A 67 14.28 1.27 -0.55
C TYR A 67 15.67 0.61 -0.42
N ASP A 68 16.71 1.42 -0.65
CA ASP A 68 18.10 1.04 -0.95
C ASP A 68 18.91 0.53 0.27
N TYR A 69 18.31 -0.34 1.10
CA TYR A 69 19.03 -1.05 2.17
C TYR A 69 19.64 -2.37 1.71
N THR A 70 19.32 -2.80 0.49
CA THR A 70 19.92 -3.95 -0.15
C THR A 70 20.41 -3.51 -1.52
N MET A 71 21.73 -3.36 -1.72
CA MET A 71 22.35 -3.22 -3.06
C MET A 71 22.15 -4.47 -3.95
N ASP A 72 21.24 -5.35 -3.56
CA ASP A 72 20.90 -6.59 -4.22
C ASP A 72 19.66 -6.37 -5.08
N ALA A 73 19.90 -6.04 -6.35
CA ALA A 73 18.87 -5.87 -7.37
C ALA A 73 18.06 -7.17 -7.66
N SER A 74 18.44 -8.31 -7.07
CA SER A 74 17.65 -9.55 -7.18
C SER A 74 16.43 -9.60 -6.26
N ILE A 75 16.34 -8.72 -5.26
CA ILE A 75 15.20 -8.67 -4.34
C ILE A 75 14.05 -7.90 -5.00
N GLN A 76 13.00 -8.63 -5.36
CA GLN A 76 11.78 -8.03 -5.88
C GLN A 76 10.88 -7.59 -4.72
N ALA A 77 10.38 -6.36 -4.80
CA ALA A 77 9.34 -5.91 -3.89
C ALA A 77 8.07 -6.76 -4.08
N PRO A 78 7.38 -7.12 -2.98
CA PRO A 78 6.09 -7.79 -3.08
C PRO A 78 5.07 -6.87 -3.76
N SER A 79 4.13 -7.45 -4.50
CA SER A 79 3.06 -6.67 -5.10
C SER A 79 2.07 -6.18 -4.03
N VAL A 80 1.29 -5.14 -4.35
CA VAL A 80 0.23 -4.65 -3.44
C VAL A 80 -0.72 -5.78 -3.06
N VAL A 81 -1.09 -6.64 -4.02
CA VAL A 81 -1.98 -7.81 -3.80
C VAL A 81 -1.46 -8.74 -2.71
N GLU A 82 -0.14 -8.96 -2.67
CA GLU A 82 0.50 -9.85 -1.69
C GLU A 82 0.57 -9.24 -0.28
N CYS A 83 0.31 -7.93 -0.18
CA CYS A 83 0.43 -7.15 1.04
C CYS A 83 -0.90 -6.82 1.72
N ILE A 84 -2.05 -7.03 1.05
CA ILE A 84 -3.36 -6.68 1.61
C ILE A 84 -3.90 -7.83 2.49
N PRO A 85 -4.35 -7.55 3.73
CA PRO A 85 -5.06 -8.53 4.56
C PRO A 85 -6.39 -8.97 3.92
N GLU A 86 -6.70 -10.26 4.03
CA GLU A 86 -7.87 -10.91 3.39
C GLU A 86 -9.22 -10.35 3.83
N TYR A 87 -9.36 -9.98 5.11
CA TYR A 87 -10.64 -9.56 5.71
C TYR A 87 -10.83 -8.05 5.74
N LEU A 88 -10.04 -7.32 4.98
CA LEU A 88 -10.07 -5.87 4.96
C LEU A 88 -11.40 -5.37 4.39
N GLU A 89 -12.02 -4.40 5.06
CA GLU A 89 -13.23 -3.70 4.61
C GLU A 89 -12.90 -2.35 3.97
N TYR A 90 -11.82 -1.71 4.41
CA TYR A 90 -11.38 -0.39 3.98
C TYR A 90 -9.86 -0.33 3.78
N LEU A 91 -9.43 0.11 2.60
CA LEU A 91 -8.03 0.40 2.27
C LEU A 91 -7.86 1.85 1.86
N GLU A 92 -6.94 2.57 2.50
CA GLU A 92 -6.48 3.87 2.03
C GLU A 92 -4.96 3.86 1.87
N ILE A 93 -4.51 4.14 0.65
CA ILE A 93 -3.10 4.33 0.32
C ILE A 93 -2.89 5.80 -0.01
N HIS A 94 -2.12 6.49 0.82
CA HIS A 94 -1.77 7.88 0.60
C HIS A 94 -0.36 8.04 0.04
N SER A 95 -0.06 9.25 -0.43
CA SER A 95 1.22 9.59 -1.04
C SER A 95 1.63 8.64 -2.18
N CYS A 96 0.69 8.32 -3.06
CA CYS A 96 0.98 7.52 -4.24
C CYS A 96 1.79 8.34 -5.26
N GLY A 97 2.85 7.71 -5.79
CA GLY A 97 3.65 8.21 -6.92
C GLY A 97 3.35 7.44 -8.21
N ARG A 98 4.06 7.78 -9.30
CA ARG A 98 3.85 7.15 -10.61
C ARG A 98 4.21 5.66 -10.58
N ASN A 99 5.23 5.34 -9.79
CA ASN A 99 5.82 4.01 -9.64
C ASN A 99 4.87 2.92 -9.13
N ILE A 100 3.82 3.28 -8.38
CA ILE A 100 2.89 2.30 -7.81
C ILE A 100 1.67 2.04 -8.71
N ILE A 101 1.44 2.86 -9.75
CA ILE A 101 0.23 2.80 -10.58
C ILE A 101 -0.04 1.40 -11.11
N ASN A 102 0.95 0.77 -11.74
CA ASN A 102 0.79 -0.58 -12.30
C ASN A 102 0.43 -1.63 -11.22
N GLN A 103 0.96 -1.49 -10.00
CA GLN A 103 0.61 -2.39 -8.90
C GLN A 103 -0.80 -2.13 -8.36
N LEU A 104 -1.28 -0.89 -8.40
CA LEU A 104 -2.65 -0.56 -8.04
C LEU A 104 -3.64 -1.02 -9.10
N GLU A 105 -3.28 -0.95 -10.39
CA GLU A 105 -4.06 -1.54 -11.48
C GLU A 105 -4.18 -3.05 -11.29
N GLU A 106 -3.05 -3.75 -11.14
CA GLU A 106 -3.03 -5.19 -10.85
C GLU A 106 -3.90 -5.53 -9.64
N PHE A 107 -3.74 -4.78 -8.54
CA PHE A 107 -4.54 -4.96 -7.34
C PHE A 107 -6.03 -4.84 -7.63
N LEU A 108 -6.45 -3.76 -8.28
CA LEU A 108 -7.85 -3.53 -8.59
C LEU A 108 -8.42 -4.56 -9.58
N ASP A 109 -7.59 -5.12 -10.47
CA ASP A 109 -7.99 -6.19 -11.38
C ASP A 109 -8.18 -7.51 -10.63
N THR A 110 -7.37 -7.79 -9.60
CA THR A 110 -7.60 -8.97 -8.74
C THR A 110 -8.90 -8.90 -7.94
N LEU A 111 -9.43 -7.69 -7.69
CA LEU A 111 -10.74 -7.52 -7.04
C LEU A 111 -11.92 -7.90 -7.95
N ALA A 112 -11.69 -8.17 -9.24
CA ALA A 112 -12.71 -8.75 -10.11
C ALA A 112 -13.08 -10.19 -9.67
N ASP A 113 -12.18 -10.86 -8.92
CA ASP A 113 -12.48 -12.11 -8.24
C ASP A 113 -13.00 -11.82 -6.82
N PRO A 114 -14.30 -12.02 -6.55
CA PRO A 114 -14.92 -11.67 -5.26
C PRO A 114 -14.36 -12.50 -4.10
N ASP A 115 -13.72 -13.65 -4.37
CA ASP A 115 -13.17 -14.51 -3.32
C ASP A 115 -11.80 -14.02 -2.83
N ARG A 116 -11.18 -13.04 -3.51
CA ARG A 116 -9.81 -12.61 -3.18
C ARG A 116 -9.74 -11.76 -1.91
N ILE A 117 -10.61 -10.76 -1.79
CA ILE A 117 -10.74 -9.89 -0.61
C ILE A 117 -12.24 -9.62 -0.39
N PRO A 118 -13.00 -10.62 0.08
CA PRO A 118 -14.46 -10.65 -0.03
C PRO A 118 -15.17 -9.55 0.77
N ASN A 119 -14.49 -8.97 1.77
CA ASN A 119 -15.07 -7.96 2.64
C ASN A 119 -14.78 -6.52 2.18
N LEU A 120 -13.95 -6.34 1.15
CA LEU A 120 -13.46 -5.03 0.76
C LEU A 120 -14.57 -4.21 0.09
N LYS A 121 -14.98 -3.13 0.76
CA LYS A 121 -16.07 -2.26 0.31
C LYS A 121 -15.58 -0.90 -0.16
N SER A 122 -14.41 -0.47 0.30
CA SER A 122 -13.90 0.87 0.02
C SER A 122 -12.39 0.87 -0.16
N VAL A 123 -11.96 1.50 -1.24
CA VAL A 123 -10.56 1.71 -1.60
C VAL A 123 -10.37 3.18 -1.93
N LYS A 124 -9.36 3.79 -1.33
CA LYS A 124 -8.98 5.17 -1.59
C LYS A 124 -7.50 5.28 -1.92
N PHE A 125 -7.19 5.91 -3.05
CA PHE A 125 -5.82 6.22 -3.45
C PHE A 125 -5.64 7.73 -3.51
N THR A 126 -4.66 8.25 -2.76
CA THR A 126 -4.32 9.67 -2.77
C THR A 126 -2.93 9.86 -3.38
N PHE A 127 -2.89 10.51 -4.53
CA PHE A 127 -1.68 10.78 -5.29
C PHE A 127 -1.12 12.16 -5.02
N ASN A 128 0.21 12.26 -4.94
CA ASN A 128 0.89 13.55 -4.90
C ASN A 128 0.90 14.17 -6.30
N LYS A 129 0.33 15.38 -6.43
CA LYS A 129 0.23 16.10 -7.71
C LYS A 129 1.58 16.40 -8.37
N GLU A 130 2.66 16.49 -7.59
CA GLU A 130 4.00 16.80 -8.06
C GLU A 130 4.70 15.58 -8.67
N TRP A 131 4.24 14.38 -8.33
CA TRP A 131 4.86 13.11 -8.74
C TRP A 131 4.11 12.40 -9.86
N VAL A 132 2.85 12.77 -10.09
CA VAL A 132 1.95 12.09 -11.05
C VAL A 132 1.08 13.09 -11.80
N LYS A 133 0.98 12.91 -13.12
CA LYS A 133 0.03 13.63 -13.99
C LYS A 133 -1.33 12.96 -13.97
N GLU A 134 -2.38 13.74 -14.18
CA GLU A 134 -3.76 13.25 -14.14
C GLU A 134 -4.02 12.13 -15.17
N GLU A 135 -3.54 12.31 -16.39
CA GLU A 135 -3.58 11.30 -17.45
C GLU A 135 -2.97 9.94 -17.07
N GLU A 136 -1.96 9.91 -16.19
CA GLU A 136 -1.32 8.67 -15.77
C GLU A 136 -2.19 7.84 -14.80
N MET A 137 -3.17 8.47 -14.13
CA MET A 137 -4.06 7.82 -13.16
C MET A 137 -5.42 7.42 -13.75
N LYS A 138 -5.68 7.76 -15.02
CA LYS A 138 -7.02 7.58 -15.64
C LYS A 138 -7.50 6.14 -15.61
N SER A 139 -6.59 5.18 -15.79
CA SER A 139 -6.87 3.75 -15.73
C SER A 139 -7.43 3.31 -14.38
N LEU A 140 -6.95 3.91 -13.28
CA LEU A 140 -7.38 3.58 -11.91
C LEU A 140 -8.80 4.06 -11.60
N ALA A 141 -9.26 5.14 -12.24
CA ALA A 141 -10.55 5.77 -11.94
C ALA A 141 -11.79 5.04 -12.52
N THR A 142 -11.63 3.79 -12.95
CA THR A 142 -12.71 2.99 -13.53
C THR A 142 -13.63 2.46 -12.43
N SER A 143 -14.94 2.71 -12.53
CA SER A 143 -15.93 2.23 -11.56
C SER A 143 -15.97 0.69 -11.51
N ARG A 144 -16.17 0.13 -10.31
CA ARG A 144 -16.29 -1.31 -10.07
C ARG A 144 -17.54 -1.57 -9.25
N ASP A 145 -18.35 -2.53 -9.68
CA ASP A 145 -19.60 -2.86 -9.01
C ASP A 145 -19.34 -3.34 -7.58
N GLY A 146 -20.08 -2.78 -6.62
CA GLY A 146 -19.95 -3.13 -5.20
C GLY A 146 -18.73 -2.55 -4.48
N LEU A 147 -17.85 -1.82 -5.16
CA LEU A 147 -16.66 -1.19 -4.58
C LEU A 147 -16.74 0.34 -4.63
N VAL A 148 -16.65 0.99 -3.48
CA VAL A 148 -16.45 2.45 -3.40
C VAL A 148 -14.98 2.75 -3.68
N LEU A 149 -14.68 3.18 -4.90
CA LEU A 149 -13.32 3.54 -5.33
C LEU A 149 -13.16 5.05 -5.44
N GLU A 150 -12.22 5.60 -4.67
CA GLU A 150 -11.84 7.01 -4.70
C GLU A 150 -10.39 7.15 -5.17
N VAL A 151 -10.17 7.87 -6.28
CA VAL A 151 -8.83 8.21 -6.78
C VAL A 151 -8.69 9.73 -6.77
N ILE A 152 -7.83 10.22 -5.89
CA ILE A 152 -7.71 11.66 -5.62
C ILE A 152 -6.27 12.11 -5.89
N ARG A 153 -6.13 13.28 -6.51
CA ARG A 153 -4.85 13.98 -6.68
C ARG A 153 -4.79 15.17 -5.73
N CYS A 154 -3.92 15.12 -4.73
CA CYS A 154 -3.80 16.13 -3.69
C CYS A 154 -2.43 16.81 -3.67
N ARG A 155 -2.36 17.95 -2.96
CA ARG A 155 -1.19 18.82 -2.91
C ARG A 155 -0.01 18.20 -2.17
#